data_AF-A0A922SIP9-F1
#
_entry.id   AF-A0A922SIP9-F1
#
_cell.length_a   1.000
_cell.length_b   1.000
_cell.length_c   1.000
_cell.angle_alpha   90.00
_cell.angle_beta   90.00
_cell.angle_gamma   90.00
#
_symmetry.space_group_name_H-M   'P 1'
#
loop_
_entity.id
_entity.type
_entity.pdbx_description
1 polymer ?
#
loop_
_entity_poly.entity_id
_entity_poly.type
_entity_poly.pdbx_seq_one_letter_code
_entity_poly.pdbx_strand_id
1 'polypeptide(L)'
;MCRCANYVRVLQAGDAASYYSQWKDTRLRVEHYINAEEQGHIAGANMAGYWIPCNMEPNYWVKLGEMLQMEVVGEAGACLPIVGLFKDCSDEASIQEADELVGGTGKKRKCFINKSILRAKPTYHDINLLAELLGFPETHCVYKKAEEIIDTGPCLTK
;
A
#
# COMPACT_ATOMS: atom_id res chain seq x y z
N MET A 1 2.13 -21.24 -8.61
CA MET A 1 1.19 -22.11 -9.37
C MET A 1 -0.10 -22.23 -8.59
N CYS A 2 -1.23 -21.73 -9.11
CA CYS A 2 -2.53 -21.77 -8.43
C CYS A 2 -3.19 -23.17 -8.57
N ARG A 3 -2.48 -24.23 -8.17
CA ARG A 3 -3.04 -25.59 -8.06
C ARG A 3 -3.47 -25.84 -6.62
N CYS A 4 -4.67 -26.38 -6.44
CA CYS A 4 -5.02 -27.02 -5.17
C CYS A 4 -4.04 -28.17 -4.94
N ALA A 5 -3.43 -28.20 -3.76
CA ALA A 5 -2.52 -29.26 -3.39
C ALA A 5 -3.20 -30.61 -3.64
N ASN A 6 -2.58 -31.45 -4.47
CA ASN A 6 -2.91 -32.86 -4.72
C ASN A 6 -3.95 -33.25 -5.78
N TYR A 7 -4.60 -32.32 -6.50
CA TYR A 7 -5.48 -32.70 -7.64
C TYR A 7 -5.05 -32.05 -8.96
N VAL A 8 -4.74 -32.89 -9.96
CA VAL A 8 -4.22 -32.46 -11.28
C VAL A 8 -5.22 -31.60 -12.08
N ARG A 9 -6.52 -31.71 -11.81
CA ARG A 9 -7.60 -31.09 -12.60
C ARG A 9 -8.51 -30.13 -11.83
N VAL A 10 -8.12 -29.73 -10.62
CA VAL A 10 -8.91 -28.78 -9.81
C VAL A 10 -8.10 -27.51 -9.62
N LEU A 11 -8.63 -26.40 -10.14
CA LEU A 11 -8.08 -25.06 -9.99
C LEU A 11 -9.01 -24.23 -9.10
N GLN A 12 -8.42 -23.30 -8.36
CA GLN A 12 -9.13 -22.42 -7.45
C GLN A 12 -8.69 -20.98 -7.73
N ALA A 13 -9.64 -20.06 -7.66
CA ALA A 13 -9.45 -18.63 -7.88
C ALA A 13 -10.28 -17.82 -6.88
N GLY A 14 -9.88 -16.55 -6.69
CA GLY A 14 -10.55 -15.59 -5.82
C GLY A 14 -10.29 -15.83 -4.33
N ASP A 15 -11.22 -15.36 -3.50
CA ASP A 15 -11.14 -15.31 -2.03
C ASP A 15 -10.89 -16.68 -1.35
N ALA A 16 -11.29 -17.75 -2.03
CA ALA A 16 -11.09 -19.11 -1.54
C ALA A 16 -9.66 -19.62 -1.81
N ALA A 17 -8.96 -19.06 -2.79
CA ALA A 17 -7.66 -19.56 -3.25
C ALA A 17 -6.52 -19.12 -2.32
N SER A 18 -5.73 -20.11 -1.88
CA SER A 18 -4.42 -19.87 -1.29
C SER A 18 -3.35 -20.10 -2.34
N TYR A 19 -2.66 -19.04 -2.79
CA TYR A 19 -1.61 -19.11 -3.80
C TYR A 19 -0.25 -18.75 -3.21
N TYR A 20 0.82 -19.24 -3.83
CA TYR A 20 2.18 -18.90 -3.43
C TYR A 20 2.63 -17.61 -4.12
N SER A 21 2.98 -16.60 -3.34
CA SER A 21 3.53 -15.33 -3.82
C SER A 21 5.06 -15.41 -3.80
N GLN A 22 5.71 -15.17 -4.95
CA GLN A 22 7.17 -15.16 -5.03
C GLN A 22 7.76 -13.95 -4.30
N TRP A 23 7.05 -12.81 -4.35
CA TRP A 23 7.48 -11.57 -3.68
C TRP A 23 7.56 -11.72 -2.16
N LYS A 24 6.59 -12.40 -1.54
CA LYS A 24 6.55 -12.62 -0.08
C LYS A 24 7.12 -13.97 0.36
N ASP A 25 7.58 -14.80 -0.58
CA ASP A 25 8.04 -16.18 -0.34
C ASP A 25 7.10 -17.01 0.55
N THR A 26 5.80 -16.76 0.46
CA THR A 26 4.79 -17.34 1.35
C THR A 26 3.47 -17.57 0.63
N ARG A 27 2.64 -18.46 1.18
CA ARG A 27 1.27 -18.64 0.69
C ARG A 27 0.37 -17.54 1.23
N LEU A 28 -0.35 -16.89 0.33
CA LEU A 28 -1.27 -15.81 0.63
C LEU A 28 -2.69 -16.18 0.20
N ARG A 29 -3.65 -15.66 0.95
CA ARG A 29 -5.06 -15.59 0.60
C ARG A 29 -5.43 -14.12 0.60
N VAL A 30 -6.15 -13.67 -0.43
CA VAL A 30 -6.36 -12.24 -0.67
C VAL A 30 -7.80 -12.03 -1.13
N GLU A 31 -8.48 -11.06 -0.53
CA GLU A 31 -9.91 -10.75 -0.77
C GLU A 31 -10.07 -9.53 -1.67
N HIS A 32 -9.38 -9.49 -2.80
CA HIS A 32 -9.36 -8.31 -3.66
C HIS A 32 -9.97 -8.62 -5.01
N TYR A 33 -10.81 -7.69 -5.50
CA TYR A 33 -11.51 -7.83 -6.77
C TYR A 33 -10.56 -8.08 -7.95
N ILE A 34 -9.52 -7.25 -8.10
CA ILE A 34 -8.56 -7.34 -9.21
C ILE A 34 -7.80 -8.69 -9.16
N ASN A 35 -7.36 -9.08 -7.96
CA ASN A 35 -6.70 -10.38 -7.79
C ASN A 35 -7.65 -11.56 -8.10
N ALA A 36 -8.94 -11.46 -7.81
CA ALA A 36 -9.91 -12.50 -8.15
C ALA A 36 -10.13 -12.62 -9.66
N GLU A 37 -10.22 -11.49 -10.36
CA GLU A 37 -10.34 -11.41 -11.82
C GLU A 37 -9.11 -12.04 -12.50
N GLU A 38 -7.90 -11.61 -12.14
CA GLU A 38 -6.66 -12.14 -12.71
C GLU A 38 -6.45 -13.64 -12.38
N GLN A 39 -6.77 -14.07 -11.15
CA GLN A 39 -6.74 -15.49 -10.80
C GLN A 39 -7.71 -16.31 -11.64
N GLY A 40 -8.91 -15.79 -11.89
CA GLY A 40 -9.91 -16.42 -12.75
C GLY A 40 -9.40 -16.58 -14.18
N HIS A 41 -8.78 -15.55 -14.73
CA HIS A 41 -8.15 -15.60 -16.06
C HIS A 41 -7.02 -16.62 -16.14
N ILE A 42 -6.12 -16.64 -15.15
CA ILE A 42 -5.01 -17.61 -15.08
C ILE A 42 -5.55 -19.03 -14.91
N ALA A 43 -6.57 -19.23 -14.08
CA ALA A 43 -7.23 -20.51 -13.93
C ALA A 43 -7.87 -20.98 -15.24
N GLY A 44 -8.60 -20.11 -15.93
CA GLY A 44 -9.20 -20.38 -17.24
C GLY A 44 -8.17 -20.76 -18.31
N ALA A 45 -7.09 -20.01 -18.41
CA ALA A 45 -5.98 -20.33 -19.31
C ALA A 45 -5.36 -21.70 -18.97
N ASN A 46 -5.16 -21.98 -17.69
CA ASN A 46 -4.60 -23.26 -17.27
C ASN A 46 -5.56 -24.45 -17.50
N MET A 47 -6.88 -24.23 -17.46
CA MET A 47 -7.86 -25.24 -17.89
C MET A 47 -7.80 -25.50 -19.40
N ALA A 48 -7.48 -24.48 -20.21
CA ALA A 48 -7.32 -24.60 -21.66
C ALA A 48 -5.95 -25.19 -22.09
N GLY A 49 -5.11 -25.61 -21.14
CA GLY A 49 -3.82 -26.25 -21.41
C GLY A 49 -2.61 -25.30 -21.42
N TYR A 50 -2.81 -24.03 -21.10
CA TYR A 50 -1.68 -23.13 -20.80
C TYR A 50 -1.07 -23.46 -19.43
N TRP A 51 0.16 -23.02 -19.20
CA TRP A 51 0.90 -23.29 -17.96
C TRP A 51 1.43 -21.99 -17.34
N ILE A 52 0.51 -21.09 -17.01
CA ILE A 52 0.82 -19.74 -16.53
C ILE A 52 0.96 -19.75 -15.00
N PRO A 53 2.09 -19.29 -14.45
CA PRO A 53 2.26 -19.17 -13.01
C PRO A 53 1.45 -17.99 -12.46
N CYS A 54 0.78 -18.25 -11.34
CA CYS A 54 0.11 -17.25 -10.51
C CYS A 54 1.19 -16.46 -9.73
N ASN A 55 1.61 -15.30 -10.23
CA ASN A 55 2.58 -14.42 -9.57
C ASN A 55 2.09 -12.97 -9.58
N MET A 56 1.02 -12.72 -8.82
CA MET A 56 0.39 -11.40 -8.73
C MET A 56 0.76 -10.76 -7.39
N GLU A 57 0.92 -9.45 -7.41
CA GLU A 57 0.99 -8.65 -6.20
C GLU A 57 -0.45 -8.30 -5.75
N PRO A 58 -0.75 -8.37 -4.44
CA PRO A 58 -2.05 -7.97 -3.95
C PRO A 58 -2.24 -6.47 -4.14
N ASN A 59 -3.34 -6.05 -4.75
CA ASN A 59 -3.71 -4.64 -4.81
C ASN A 59 -5.18 -4.45 -4.44
N TYR A 60 -5.49 -3.35 -3.75
CA TYR A 60 -6.87 -3.01 -3.41
C TYR A 60 -7.04 -1.51 -3.35
N TRP A 61 -8.27 -1.07 -3.62
CA TRP A 61 -8.66 0.31 -3.46
C TRP A 61 -9.90 0.39 -2.58
N VAL A 62 -10.00 1.46 -1.81
CA VAL A 62 -11.14 1.75 -0.94
C VAL A 62 -11.56 3.17 -1.20
N LYS A 63 -12.83 3.37 -1.57
CA LYS A 63 -13.45 4.70 -1.68
C LYS A 63 -14.46 4.89 -0.57
N LEU A 64 -14.25 5.89 0.28
CA LEU A 64 -15.22 6.36 1.27
C LEU A 64 -15.84 7.65 0.72
N GLY A 65 -16.99 7.51 0.06
CA GLY A 65 -17.66 8.62 -0.62
C GLY A 65 -16.79 9.21 -1.75
N GLU A 66 -16.97 10.51 -2.00
CA GLU A 66 -16.21 11.26 -3.01
C GLU A 66 -14.92 11.88 -2.43
N MET A 67 -14.75 11.85 -1.10
CA MET A 67 -13.71 12.59 -0.39
C MET A 67 -12.43 11.79 -0.18
N LEU A 68 -12.52 10.47 -0.08
CA LEU A 68 -11.37 9.63 0.26
C LEU A 68 -11.28 8.43 -0.68
N GLN A 69 -10.20 8.38 -1.46
CA GLN A 69 -9.76 7.21 -2.20
C GLN A 69 -8.39 6.78 -1.69
N MET A 70 -8.30 5.53 -1.27
CA MET A 70 -7.05 4.89 -0.89
C MET A 70 -6.75 3.78 -1.86
N GLU A 71 -5.51 3.73 -2.35
CA GLU A 71 -4.99 2.64 -3.16
C GLU A 71 -3.79 2.03 -2.45
N VAL A 72 -3.77 0.71 -2.40
CA VAL A 72 -2.76 -0.05 -1.68
C VAL A 72 -2.30 -1.20 -2.56
N VAL A 73 -0.98 -1.36 -2.65
CA VAL A 73 -0.31 -2.47 -3.32
C VAL A 73 0.63 -3.14 -2.32
N GLY A 74 0.65 -4.47 -2.30
CA GLY A 74 1.46 -5.27 -1.40
C GLY A 74 0.79 -5.53 -0.04
N GLU A 75 1.63 -5.75 0.98
CA GLU A 75 1.20 -5.98 2.36
C GLU A 75 1.12 -4.66 3.15
N ALA A 76 -0.06 -4.39 3.71
CA ALA A 76 -0.26 -3.30 4.64
C ALA A 76 -0.54 -3.84 6.04
N GLY A 77 0.33 -3.49 6.99
CA GLY A 77 0.19 -3.84 8.41
C GLY A 77 0.66 -2.70 9.31
N ALA A 78 -0.03 -2.48 10.43
CA ALA A 78 0.33 -1.43 11.39
C ALA A 78 1.69 -1.68 12.07
N CYS A 79 2.12 -2.95 12.17
CA CYS A 79 3.38 -3.34 12.81
C CYS A 79 4.62 -3.16 11.92
N LEU A 80 4.45 -2.84 10.65
CA LEU A 80 5.56 -2.62 9.71
C LEU A 80 5.99 -1.15 9.75
N PRO A 81 7.29 -0.84 9.56
CA PRO A 81 7.75 0.55 9.49
C PRO A 81 7.05 1.28 8.34
N ILE A 82 6.56 2.49 8.63
CA ILE A 82 5.73 3.28 7.72
C ILE A 82 6.44 4.61 7.47
N VAL A 83 6.56 4.97 6.19
CA VAL A 83 6.91 6.32 5.78
C VAL A 83 5.68 6.90 5.10
N GLY A 84 5.15 7.99 5.68
CA GLY A 84 4.02 8.72 5.12
C GLY A 84 4.49 10.02 4.49
N LEU A 85 4.14 10.24 3.23
CA LEU A 85 4.38 11.49 2.51
C LEU A 85 3.05 12.22 2.37
N PHE A 86 2.94 13.39 2.99
CA PHE A 86 1.74 14.21 2.98
C PHE A 86 2.07 15.56 2.36
N LYS A 87 1.23 16.04 1.44
CA LYS A 87 1.35 17.39 0.87
C LYS A 87 0.19 18.24 1.31
N ASP A 88 0.46 19.49 1.66
CA ASP A 88 -0.58 20.43 2.00
C ASP A 88 -1.51 20.67 0.79
N CYS A 89 -2.80 20.86 1.07
CA CYS A 89 -3.79 21.19 0.06
C CYS A 89 -3.45 22.54 -0.60
N SER A 90 -3.27 22.55 -1.93
CA SER A 90 -3.03 23.79 -2.70
C SER A 90 -4.32 24.50 -3.11
N ASP A 91 -5.43 23.77 -3.16
CA ASP A 91 -6.65 24.24 -3.84
C ASP A 91 -7.64 24.78 -2.81
N GLU A 92 -8.09 26.03 -2.97
CA GLU A 92 -9.02 26.67 -2.03
C GLU A 92 -10.33 25.89 -1.84
N ALA A 93 -10.80 25.20 -2.88
CA ALA A 93 -11.97 24.32 -2.82
C ALA A 93 -11.76 23.13 -1.86
N SER A 94 -10.58 22.50 -1.90
CA SER A 94 -10.24 21.38 -1.00
C SER A 94 -10.08 21.83 0.46
N ILE A 95 -9.67 23.08 0.68
CA ILE A 95 -9.58 23.68 2.02
C ILE A 95 -10.99 23.94 2.58
N GLN A 96 -11.90 24.47 1.75
CA GLN A 96 -13.29 24.72 2.14
C GLN A 96 -14.02 23.41 2.46
N GLU A 97 -13.86 22.39 1.63
CA GLU A 97 -14.45 21.06 1.85
C GLU A 97 -13.94 20.41 3.14
N ALA A 98 -12.64 20.54 3.43
CA ALA A 98 -12.06 20.06 4.68
C ALA A 98 -12.58 20.81 5.92
N ASP A 99 -12.79 22.12 5.84
CA ASP A 99 -13.32 22.94 6.94
C ASP A 99 -14.81 22.64 7.22
N GLU A 100 -15.59 22.35 6.18
CA GLU A 100 -17.00 21.95 6.32
C GLU A 100 -17.15 20.58 7.01
N LEU A 101 -16.32 19.60 6.66
CA LEU A 101 -16.36 18.25 7.24
C LEU A 101 -15.98 18.19 8.72
N VAL A 102 -15.05 19.04 9.14
CA VAL A 102 -14.47 19.00 10.49
C VAL A 102 -15.30 19.81 11.50
N GLY A 103 -16.35 20.51 11.03
CA GLY A 103 -17.29 21.20 11.90
C GLY A 103 -16.67 22.41 12.57
N GLY A 104 -16.35 23.46 11.80
CA GLY A 104 -16.48 24.86 12.18
C GLY A 104 -15.83 25.35 13.49
N THR A 105 -14.88 24.65 14.09
CA THR A 105 -14.06 25.22 15.18
C THR A 105 -12.96 26.03 14.50
N GLY A 106 -13.04 27.36 14.56
CA GLY A 106 -12.18 28.35 13.86
C GLY A 106 -10.65 28.31 14.13
N LYS A 107 -10.05 27.12 14.22
CA LYS A 107 -8.63 26.85 14.11
C LYS A 107 -8.40 26.22 12.74
N LYS A 108 -7.70 26.92 11.84
CA LYS A 108 -7.22 26.36 10.57
C LYS A 108 -6.45 25.07 10.85
N ARG A 109 -7.04 23.91 10.56
CA ARG A 109 -6.35 22.62 10.61
C ARG A 109 -5.67 22.40 9.27
N LYS A 110 -4.49 21.78 9.28
CA LYS A 110 -3.75 21.52 8.04
C LYS A 110 -4.50 20.47 7.21
N CYS A 111 -4.91 20.87 6.02
CA CYS A 111 -5.48 19.99 5.00
C CYS A 111 -4.33 19.32 4.25
N PHE A 112 -4.37 18.01 4.09
CA PHE A 112 -3.36 17.25 3.35
C PHE A 112 -4.00 16.49 2.18
N ILE A 113 -3.42 16.65 0.98
CA ILE A 113 -3.68 15.79 -0.18
C ILE A 113 -2.70 14.62 -0.09
N ASN A 114 -3.25 13.43 0.14
CA ASN A 114 -2.48 12.20 -0.02
C ASN A 114 -2.56 11.74 -1.47
N LYS A 115 -1.42 11.63 -2.15
CA LYS A 115 -1.37 11.07 -3.52
C LYS A 115 -0.96 9.61 -3.56
N SER A 116 -0.26 9.10 -2.54
CA SER A 116 0.10 7.67 -2.48
C SER A 116 0.80 7.32 -1.16
N ILE A 117 0.47 6.14 -0.62
CA ILE A 117 1.26 5.49 0.44
C ILE A 117 2.10 4.43 -0.27
N LEU A 118 3.40 4.70 -0.46
CA LEU A 118 4.32 3.72 -0.99
C LEU A 118 4.91 2.90 0.17
N ARG A 119 4.70 1.59 0.14
CA ARG A 119 5.41 0.64 1.02
C ARG A 119 6.18 -0.38 0.19
N ALA A 120 7.25 0.08 -0.43
CA ALA A 120 8.40 -0.80 -0.64
C ALA A 120 9.18 -0.91 0.70
N LYS A 121 10.22 -1.73 0.77
CA LYS A 121 11.37 -1.45 1.65
C LYS A 121 12.35 -0.58 0.85
N PRO A 122 12.03 0.68 0.51
CA PRO A 122 13.00 1.51 -0.17
C PRO A 122 14.22 1.63 0.74
N THR A 123 15.41 1.60 0.13
CA THR A 123 16.57 2.15 0.83
C THR A 123 16.29 3.62 1.12
N TYR A 124 16.85 4.16 2.20
CA TYR A 124 16.60 5.56 2.59
C TYR A 124 16.86 6.56 1.44
N HIS A 125 17.79 6.25 0.54
CA HIS A 125 18.02 7.05 -0.67
C HIS A 125 16.84 7.05 -1.66
N ASP A 126 16.10 5.95 -1.77
CA ASP A 126 15.00 5.82 -2.72
C ASP A 126 13.76 6.58 -2.27
N ILE A 127 13.60 6.86 -0.97
CA ILE A 127 12.46 7.63 -0.46
C ILE A 127 12.45 9.04 -1.07
N ASN A 128 13.61 9.68 -1.24
CA ASN A 128 13.71 11.00 -1.85
C ASN A 128 13.42 10.96 -3.36
N LEU A 129 13.86 9.90 -4.06
CA LEU A 129 13.55 9.69 -5.48
C LEU A 129 12.06 9.43 -5.69
N LEU A 130 11.45 8.62 -4.81
CA LEU A 130 10.01 8.36 -4.82
C LEU A 130 9.20 9.63 -4.55
N ALA A 131 9.65 10.46 -3.62
CA ALA A 131 9.02 11.76 -3.36
C ALA A 131 9.04 12.64 -4.62
N GLU A 132 10.18 12.72 -5.32
CA GLU A 132 10.30 13.48 -6.58
C GLU A 132 9.37 12.93 -7.68
N LEU A 133 9.37 11.60 -7.90
CA LEU A 133 8.51 10.94 -8.88
C LEU A 133 7.01 11.13 -8.61
N LEU A 134 6.63 11.20 -7.35
CA LEU A 134 5.25 11.45 -6.92
C LEU A 134 4.87 12.94 -6.94
N GLY A 135 5.78 13.84 -7.35
CA GLY A 135 5.54 15.28 -7.45
C GLY A 135 5.67 16.02 -6.11
N PHE A 136 6.54 15.51 -5.22
CA PHE A 136 6.91 16.10 -3.94
C PHE A 136 8.41 16.48 -3.91
N PRO A 137 8.88 17.43 -4.76
CA PRO A 137 10.30 17.80 -4.79
C PRO A 137 10.76 18.54 -3.52
N GLU A 138 9.85 19.12 -2.74
CA GLU A 138 10.20 19.88 -1.53
C GLU A 138 10.34 18.99 -0.28
N THR A 139 9.83 17.75 -0.32
CA THR A 139 9.90 16.82 0.81
C THR A 139 11.20 16.02 0.76
N HIS A 140 12.33 16.70 0.95
CA HIS A 140 13.61 16.02 1.14
C HIS A 140 13.79 15.65 2.61
N CYS A 141 13.79 14.36 2.90
CA CYS A 141 14.19 13.89 4.22
C CYS A 141 15.69 14.13 4.40
N VAL A 142 16.06 14.90 5.43
CA VAL A 142 17.45 15.02 5.88
C VAL A 142 17.73 13.84 6.79
N TYR A 143 18.42 12.82 6.25
CA TYR A 143 18.78 11.64 7.01
C TYR A 143 19.96 11.95 7.93
N LYS A 144 19.73 11.85 9.25
CA LYS A 144 20.82 11.79 10.22
C LYS A 144 21.54 10.45 10.07
N LYS A 145 22.87 10.44 10.20
CA LYS A 145 23.65 9.19 10.14
C LYS A 145 23.23 8.28 11.30
N ALA A 146 23.30 6.96 11.11
CA ALA A 146 22.91 5.97 12.14
C ALA A 146 23.64 6.17 13.48
N GLU A 147 24.84 6.75 13.45
CA GLU A 147 25.66 7.11 14.63
C GLU A 147 25.07 8.26 15.47
N GLU A 148 24.19 9.08 14.88
CA GLU A 148 23.55 10.24 15.52
C GLU A 148 22.15 9.91 16.10
N ILE A 149 21.64 8.70 15.84
CA ILE A 149 20.35 8.22 16.34
C ILE A 149 20.61 7.37 17.60
N ILE A 150 21.26 7.96 18.59
CA ILE A 150 21.25 7.43 19.97
C ILE A 150 20.11 8.16 20.67
N ASP A 151 18.89 7.65 20.54
CA ASP A 151 17.79 8.12 21.36
C ASP A 151 17.95 7.43 22.72
N THR A 152 18.61 8.09 23.68
CA THR A 152 18.49 7.71 25.08
C THR A 152 17.02 7.90 25.46
N GLY A 153 16.22 6.85 25.32
CA GLY A 153 14.83 6.87 25.75
C GLY A 153 14.74 7.32 27.21
N PRO A 154 13.64 7.97 27.62
CA PRO A 154 13.43 8.39 29.01
C PRO A 154 13.05 7.17 29.87
N CYS A 155 13.96 6.20 29.97
CA CYS A 155 13.82 5.03 30.83
C CYS A 155 14.77 5.19 32.01
N LEU A 156 14.23 5.77 33.10
CA LEU A 156 14.64 5.67 34.51
C LEU A 156 16.15 5.49 34.77
N THR A 157 16.79 6.58 35.21
CA THR A 157 18.02 6.49 36.02
C THR A 157 17.73 5.61 37.25
N LYS A 158 18.53 4.56 37.43
CA LYS A 158 18.60 3.79 38.69
C LYS A 158 19.19 4.63 39.81
#